data_AF-A0A8C2CDW0-F1
#
_entry.id   AF-A0A8C2CDW0-F1
#
_cell.length_a   1.000
_cell.length_b   1.000
_cell.length_c   1.000
_cell.angle_alpha   90.00
_cell.angle_beta   90.00
_cell.angle_gamma   90.00
#
_symmetry.space_group_name_H-M   'P 1'
#
loop_
_entity.id
_entity.type
_entity.pdbx_description
1 polymer ?
#
loop_
_entity_poly.entity_id
_entity_poly.type
_entity_poly.pdbx_seq_one_letter_code
_entity_poly.pdbx_strand_id
1 'polypeptide(L)'
;IFLSLRKHLGGVNLSHFPFTGNGPSGICLSYLLSGYTPYLDPMAVHPNPILYQLNCGVKIDLEFLCEGLEGRSGNPVAVLFDTLLHPNADLGFEFPSVLQWRMEKKHHIPHLILGKATPGGAWHAMEGSMLTISLGVWMELPGVNYKDLTSGKRRYVIWRITDGSFQ
;
A
#
# COMPACT_ATOMS: atom_id res chain seq x y z
N ILE A 1 -2.27 12.07 -0.08
CA ILE A 1 -2.39 11.63 1.34
C ILE A 1 -1.03 11.49 2.04
N PHE A 2 -0.13 10.61 1.58
CA PHE A 2 1.12 10.34 2.31
C PHE A 2 2.10 11.52 2.39
N LEU A 3 2.20 12.35 1.33
CA LEU A 3 2.93 13.61 1.39
C LEU A 3 2.31 14.65 2.34
N SER A 4 0.98 14.57 2.58
CA SER A 4 0.26 15.47 3.48
C SER A 4 0.45 15.08 4.94
N LEU A 5 0.39 13.78 5.26
CA LEU A 5 0.81 13.22 6.56
C LEU A 5 2.28 13.55 6.87
N ARG A 6 3.13 13.52 5.84
CA ARG A 6 4.57 13.84 5.93
C ARG A 6 4.85 15.29 6.29
N LYS A 7 4.06 16.25 5.77
CA LYS A 7 4.18 17.68 6.14
C LYS A 7 3.85 17.92 7.61
N HIS A 8 2.95 17.14 8.20
CA HIS A 8 2.63 17.23 9.63
C HIS A 8 3.70 16.59 10.54
N LEU A 9 4.46 15.62 10.03
CA LEU A 9 5.49 14.90 10.78
C LEU A 9 6.90 15.52 10.70
N GLY A 10 7.14 16.42 9.73
CA GLY A 10 8.46 17.01 9.45
C GLY A 10 9.01 17.99 10.50
N GLY A 11 8.28 18.24 11.59
CA GLY A 11 8.67 19.20 12.64
C GLY A 11 9.08 18.60 13.99
N VAL A 12 9.03 17.28 14.16
CA VAL A 12 9.20 16.66 15.48
C VAL A 12 10.51 15.89 15.56
N ASN A 13 11.42 16.35 16.40
CA ASN A 13 12.70 15.69 16.67
C ASN A 13 12.43 14.52 17.64
N LEU A 14 12.12 13.34 17.10
CA LEU A 14 11.88 12.12 17.87
C LEU A 14 12.80 11.03 17.33
N SER A 15 13.71 10.56 18.18
CA SER A 15 14.65 9.49 17.85
C SER A 15 13.96 8.21 17.36
N HIS A 16 12.72 7.95 17.79
CA HIS A 16 11.83 6.91 17.28
C HIS A 16 10.38 7.33 17.48
N PHE A 17 9.52 7.17 16.46
CA PHE A 17 8.07 7.38 16.59
C PHE A 17 7.38 6.04 16.94
N PRO A 18 6.84 5.86 18.16
CA PRO A 18 6.14 4.63 18.53
C PRO A 18 4.70 4.66 17.99
N PHE A 19 4.31 3.64 17.22
CA PHE A 19 2.94 3.44 16.79
C PHE A 19 2.33 2.23 17.52
N THR A 20 1.11 2.40 18.03
CA THR A 20 0.34 1.32 18.65
C THR A 20 -0.58 0.69 17.63
N GLY A 21 -0.40 -0.61 17.39
CA GLY A 21 -1.22 -1.43 16.48
C GLY A 21 -0.37 -2.10 15.42
N ASN A 22 -0.15 -3.41 15.55
CA ASN A 22 0.55 -4.24 14.57
C ASN A 22 -0.38 -4.99 13.61
N GLY A 23 -1.58 -4.44 13.41
CA GLY A 23 -2.52 -4.89 12.37
C GLY A 23 -2.14 -4.40 10.97
N PRO A 24 -3.01 -4.59 9.97
CA PRO A 24 -2.74 -4.31 8.56
C PRO A 24 -2.30 -2.86 8.28
N SER A 25 -3.00 -1.91 8.88
CA SER A 25 -2.69 -0.49 8.75
C SER A 25 -1.32 -0.13 9.36
N GLY A 26 -0.96 -0.76 10.49
CA GLY A 26 0.31 -0.53 11.16
C GLY A 26 1.49 -1.03 10.32
N ILE A 27 1.40 -2.25 9.80
CA ILE A 27 2.46 -2.81 8.95
C ILE A 27 2.56 -2.10 7.59
N CYS A 28 1.44 -1.66 7.01
CA CYS A 28 1.43 -0.83 5.80
C CYS A 28 2.09 0.54 6.03
N LEU A 29 1.77 1.20 7.14
CA LEU A 29 2.41 2.46 7.52
C LEU A 29 3.91 2.28 7.75
N SER A 30 4.31 1.21 8.43
CA SER A 30 5.71 0.90 8.67
C SER A 30 6.51 0.69 7.39
N TYR A 31 5.93 0.03 6.38
CA TYR A 31 6.57 -0.10 5.08
C TYR A 31 6.91 1.25 4.46
N LEU A 32 5.97 2.19 4.51
CA LEU A 32 6.17 3.55 4.02
C LEU A 32 7.23 4.31 4.82
N LEU A 33 7.16 4.23 6.15
CA LEU A 33 8.14 4.88 7.04
C LEU A 33 9.54 4.27 6.92
N SER A 34 9.65 3.02 6.50
CA SER A 34 10.92 2.38 6.18
C SER A 34 11.61 2.99 4.95
N GLY A 35 10.90 3.85 4.21
CA GLY A 35 11.43 4.59 3.05
C GLY A 35 10.93 4.07 1.71
N TYR A 36 10.01 3.09 1.68
CA TYR A 36 9.37 2.69 0.45
C TYR A 36 8.34 3.72 0.01
N THR A 37 8.51 4.26 -1.19
CA THR A 37 7.60 5.24 -1.77
C THR A 37 7.01 4.67 -3.07
N PRO A 38 5.69 4.79 -3.29
CA PRO A 38 5.07 4.37 -4.53
C PRO A 38 5.34 5.40 -5.62
N TYR A 39 5.72 4.91 -6.80
CA TYR A 39 5.91 5.68 -8.01
C TYR A 39 5.06 5.10 -9.13
N LEU A 40 4.64 5.92 -10.07
CA LEU A 40 4.03 5.41 -11.29
C LEU A 40 5.08 4.63 -12.09
N ASP A 41 4.67 3.50 -12.66
CA ASP A 41 5.45 2.79 -13.64
C ASP A 41 5.26 3.43 -15.02
N PRO A 42 6.30 4.06 -15.62
CA PRO A 42 6.19 4.68 -16.94
C PRO A 42 5.76 3.70 -18.04
N MET A 43 6.01 2.40 -17.85
CA MET A 43 5.66 1.37 -18.83
C MET A 43 4.28 0.76 -18.60
N ALA A 44 3.66 1.00 -17.43
CA ALA A 44 2.34 0.49 -17.16
C ALA A 44 1.28 1.31 -17.89
N VAL A 45 0.25 0.64 -18.39
CA VAL A 45 -0.88 1.26 -19.09
C VAL A 45 -2.12 1.08 -18.24
N HIS A 46 -2.70 2.19 -17.80
CA HIS A 46 -3.94 2.15 -17.04
C HIS A 46 -5.15 2.06 -18.00
N PRO A 47 -6.16 1.18 -17.74
CA PRO A 47 -7.32 1.04 -18.62
C PRO A 47 -8.21 2.31 -18.68
N ASN A 48 -8.26 3.09 -17.59
CA ASN A 48 -8.85 4.43 -17.61
C ASN A 48 -7.91 5.43 -18.33
N PRO A 49 -8.34 6.05 -19.45
CA PRO A 49 -7.53 6.99 -20.22
C PRO A 49 -7.07 8.24 -19.45
N ILE A 50 -7.86 8.72 -18.48
CA ILE A 50 -7.51 9.88 -17.66
C ILE A 50 -6.32 9.52 -16.76
N LEU A 51 -6.38 8.36 -16.12
CA LEU A 51 -5.30 7.88 -15.27
C LEU A 51 -4.06 7.47 -16.08
N TYR A 52 -4.21 7.07 -17.34
CA TYR A 52 -3.06 6.86 -18.23
C TYR A 52 -2.26 8.16 -18.46
N GLN A 53 -2.91 9.33 -18.48
CA GLN A 53 -2.21 10.60 -18.65
C GLN A 53 -1.26 10.94 -17.49
N LEU A 54 -1.47 10.35 -16.30
CA LEU A 54 -0.50 10.44 -15.19
C LEU A 54 0.84 9.83 -15.57
N ASN A 55 0.83 8.70 -16.27
CA ASN A 55 2.04 8.00 -16.69
C ASN A 55 2.80 8.79 -17.77
N CYS A 56 2.11 9.65 -18.51
CA CYS A 56 2.70 10.59 -19.46
C CYS A 56 3.38 11.80 -18.79
N GLY A 57 3.41 11.89 -17.45
CA GLY A 57 4.08 12.96 -16.72
C GLY A 57 3.34 14.30 -16.75
N VAL A 58 2.07 14.31 -17.15
CA VAL A 58 1.23 15.50 -17.12
C VAL A 58 0.89 15.82 -15.66
N LYS A 59 1.13 17.07 -15.25
CA LYS A 59 0.68 17.55 -13.93
C LYS A 59 -0.82 17.76 -13.99
N ILE A 60 -1.57 16.77 -13.53
CA ILE A 60 -3.02 16.80 -13.42
C ILE A 60 -3.39 17.00 -11.95
N ASP A 61 -4.44 17.78 -11.71
CA ASP A 61 -4.94 18.01 -10.37
C ASP A 61 -5.50 16.73 -9.73
N LEU A 62 -5.27 16.56 -8.44
CA LEU A 62 -5.71 15.38 -7.70
C LEU A 62 -7.24 15.26 -7.68
N GLU A 63 -7.94 16.39 -7.59
CA GLU A 63 -9.41 16.43 -7.60
C GLU A 63 -9.96 15.89 -8.92
N PHE A 64 -9.40 16.36 -10.04
CA PHE A 64 -9.75 15.87 -11.38
C PHE A 64 -9.43 14.38 -11.57
N LEU A 65 -8.31 13.90 -11.05
CA LEU A 65 -7.96 12.47 -11.13
C LEU A 65 -8.90 11.57 -10.34
N CYS A 66 -9.50 12.11 -9.27
CA CYS A 66 -10.47 11.37 -8.48
C CYS A 66 -11.89 11.45 -9.05
N GLU A 67 -12.13 12.31 -10.03
CA GLU A 67 -13.46 12.55 -10.58
C GLU A 67 -14.01 11.28 -11.25
N GLY A 68 -15.23 10.90 -10.86
CA GLY A 68 -15.89 9.71 -11.40
C GLY A 68 -15.30 8.37 -10.97
N LEU A 69 -14.32 8.35 -10.05
CA LEU A 69 -13.85 7.11 -9.45
C LEU A 69 -14.83 6.64 -8.37
N GLU A 70 -15.33 5.42 -8.54
CA GLU A 70 -16.17 4.73 -7.56
C GLU A 70 -15.37 3.61 -6.89
N GLY A 71 -15.66 3.34 -5.62
CA GLY A 71 -14.97 2.29 -4.89
C GLY A 71 -15.48 2.12 -3.47
N ARG A 72 -14.78 1.29 -2.70
CA ARG A 72 -15.20 0.84 -1.36
C ARG A 72 -14.98 1.86 -0.24
N SER A 73 -14.43 3.03 -0.55
CA SER A 73 -14.06 4.06 0.41
C SER A 73 -14.70 5.40 0.05
N GLY A 74 -15.19 6.13 1.06
CA GLY A 74 -15.64 7.52 0.88
C GLY A 74 -14.50 8.53 0.68
N ASN A 75 -13.24 8.09 0.80
CA ASN A 75 -12.08 8.94 0.55
C ASN A 75 -11.63 8.81 -0.92
N PRO A 76 -11.81 9.86 -1.75
CA PRO A 76 -11.52 9.79 -3.18
C PRO A 76 -10.06 9.46 -3.49
N VAL A 77 -9.13 9.91 -2.64
CA VAL A 77 -7.71 9.64 -2.85
C VAL A 77 -7.35 8.20 -2.46
N ALA A 78 -8.11 7.58 -1.55
CA ALA A 78 -7.98 6.15 -1.27
C ALA A 78 -8.49 5.32 -2.46
N VAL A 79 -9.62 5.71 -3.04
CA VAL A 79 -10.17 5.05 -4.26
C VAL A 79 -9.22 5.20 -5.45
N LEU A 80 -8.64 6.39 -5.65
CA LEU A 80 -7.59 6.60 -6.65
C LEU A 80 -6.40 5.67 -6.43
N PHE A 81 -5.91 5.58 -5.19
CA PHE A 81 -4.79 4.70 -4.87
C PHE A 81 -5.11 3.22 -5.15
N ASP A 82 -6.30 2.77 -4.75
CA ASP A 82 -6.79 1.41 -5.01
C ASP A 82 -6.89 1.13 -6.52
N THR A 83 -7.38 2.10 -7.29
CA THR A 83 -7.51 2.01 -8.75
C THR A 83 -6.13 1.94 -9.44
N LEU A 84 -5.13 2.67 -8.93
CA LEU A 84 -3.76 2.59 -9.44
C LEU A 84 -3.06 1.28 -9.02
N LEU A 85 -3.37 0.78 -7.82
CA LEU A 85 -2.76 -0.45 -7.32
C LEU A 85 -3.33 -1.70 -8.01
N HIS A 86 -4.66 -1.76 -8.14
CA HIS A 86 -5.40 -2.87 -8.76
C HIS A 86 -6.48 -2.33 -9.71
N PRO A 87 -6.13 -1.98 -10.97
CA PRO A 87 -7.08 -1.41 -11.91
C PRO A 87 -8.29 -2.33 -12.12
N ASN A 88 -9.49 -1.76 -11.99
CA ASN A 88 -10.78 -2.44 -12.20
C ASN A 88 -10.98 -3.74 -11.39
N ALA A 89 -10.29 -3.91 -10.25
CA ALA A 89 -10.45 -5.12 -9.44
C ALA A 89 -11.88 -5.30 -8.92
N ASP A 90 -12.60 -4.22 -8.60
CA ASP A 90 -14.01 -4.29 -8.18
C ASP A 90 -14.95 -4.79 -9.32
N LEU A 91 -14.52 -4.70 -10.57
CA LEU A 91 -15.20 -5.28 -11.74
C LEU A 91 -14.73 -6.72 -12.05
N GLY A 92 -13.86 -7.29 -11.21
CA GLY A 92 -13.33 -8.64 -11.35
C GLY A 92 -12.14 -8.77 -12.32
N PHE A 93 -11.55 -7.66 -12.77
CA PHE A 93 -10.35 -7.72 -13.61
C PHE A 93 -9.07 -7.89 -12.79
N GLU A 94 -8.05 -8.49 -13.40
CA GLU A 94 -6.75 -8.74 -12.77
C GLU A 94 -5.61 -8.04 -13.54
N PHE A 95 -5.71 -6.72 -13.68
CA PHE A 95 -4.65 -5.93 -14.30
C PHE A 95 -3.43 -5.82 -13.39
N PRO A 96 -2.20 -5.72 -13.96
CA PRO A 96 -1.01 -5.43 -13.17
C PRO A 96 -1.11 -4.04 -12.54
N SER A 97 -0.41 -3.87 -11.41
CA SER A 97 -0.32 -2.57 -10.77
C SER A 97 0.36 -1.54 -11.67
N VAL A 98 -0.15 -0.31 -11.68
CA VAL A 98 0.56 0.82 -12.32
C VAL A 98 1.53 1.51 -11.36
N LEU A 99 1.66 1.00 -10.13
CA LEU A 99 2.56 1.48 -9.11
C LEU A 99 3.75 0.54 -8.94
N GLN A 100 4.94 1.13 -8.82
CA GLN A 100 6.17 0.48 -8.42
C GLN A 100 6.66 1.05 -7.09
N TRP A 101 7.10 0.17 -6.19
CA TRP A 101 7.63 0.57 -4.89
C TRP A 101 9.13 0.73 -4.97
N ARG A 102 9.64 1.89 -4.54
CA ARG A 102 11.08 2.18 -4.55
C ARG A 102 11.56 2.55 -3.16
N MET A 103 12.66 1.93 -2.74
CA MET A 103 13.32 2.23 -1.47
C MET A 103 14.15 3.51 -1.58
N GLU A 104 13.80 4.53 -0.80
CA GLU A 104 14.54 5.78 -0.71
C GLU A 104 15.03 6.00 0.71
N LYS A 105 16.32 5.70 0.97
CA LYS A 105 16.93 5.82 2.31
C LYS A 105 16.78 7.22 2.92
N LYS A 106 16.80 8.28 2.11
CA LYS A 106 16.56 9.67 2.55
C LYS A 106 15.16 9.89 3.14
N HIS A 107 14.22 8.99 2.86
CA HIS A 107 12.85 9.04 3.33
C HIS A 107 12.60 8.10 4.52
N HIS A 108 13.60 7.35 4.96
CA HIS A 108 13.50 6.48 6.12
C HIS A 108 13.31 7.31 7.39
N ILE A 109 12.26 6.96 8.13
CA ILE A 109 11.94 7.51 9.45
C ILE A 109 12.06 6.37 10.44
N PRO A 110 13.03 6.39 11.38
CA PRO A 110 13.13 5.39 12.42
C PRO A 110 11.83 5.30 13.23
N HIS A 111 11.24 4.11 13.29
CA HIS A 111 9.96 3.89 13.94
C HIS A 111 9.93 2.51 14.60
N LEU A 112 9.04 2.36 15.58
CA LEU A 112 8.81 1.11 16.29
C LEU A 112 7.31 0.83 16.29
N ILE A 113 6.92 -0.35 15.79
CA ILE A 113 5.54 -0.81 15.92
C ILE A 113 5.42 -1.65 17.19
N LEU A 114 4.49 -1.27 18.05
CA LEU A 114 4.11 -2.05 19.22
C LEU A 114 2.70 -2.59 19.04
N GLY A 115 2.51 -3.87 19.34
CA GLY A 115 1.20 -4.49 19.28
C GLY A 115 1.10 -5.70 20.20
N LYS A 116 -0.11 -5.98 20.67
CA LYS A 116 -0.40 -7.12 21.56
C LYS A 116 -0.67 -8.42 20.81
N ALA A 117 -1.01 -8.33 19.52
CA ALA A 117 -1.31 -9.47 18.67
C ALA A 117 -0.04 -9.94 17.92
N THR A 118 -0.15 -10.98 17.11
CA THR A 118 0.88 -11.33 16.11
C THR A 118 0.93 -10.27 14.99
N PRO A 119 2.07 -10.07 14.32
CA PRO A 119 2.17 -9.17 13.17
C PRO A 119 1.11 -9.49 12.10
N GLY A 120 0.43 -8.45 11.60
CA GLY A 120 -0.74 -8.59 10.71
C GLY A 120 -2.07 -8.58 11.45
N GLY A 121 -2.07 -8.80 12.78
CA GLY A 121 -3.25 -8.68 13.63
C GLY A 121 -4.44 -9.50 13.11
N ALA A 122 -5.51 -8.81 12.71
CA ALA A 122 -6.71 -9.44 12.17
C ALA A 122 -6.43 -10.35 10.97
N TRP A 123 -5.45 -10.04 10.11
CA TRP A 123 -5.07 -10.91 8.99
C TRP A 123 -4.45 -12.23 9.45
N HIS A 124 -3.77 -12.23 10.60
CA HIS A 124 -3.22 -13.46 11.17
C HIS A 124 -4.29 -14.32 11.85
N ALA A 125 -5.36 -13.68 12.33
CA ALA A 125 -6.48 -14.36 12.97
C ALA A 125 -7.55 -14.87 11.99
N MET A 126 -7.40 -14.60 10.68
CA MET A 126 -8.28 -15.16 9.65
C MET A 126 -7.99 -16.66 9.47
N GLU A 127 -8.91 -17.49 9.93
CA GLU A 127 -8.83 -18.95 9.78
C GLU A 127 -8.95 -19.33 8.28
N GLY A 128 -8.28 -20.40 7.84
CA GLY A 128 -8.27 -20.79 6.41
C GLY A 128 -9.64 -21.14 5.82
N SER A 129 -10.66 -21.33 6.67
CA SER A 129 -12.06 -21.58 6.33
C SER A 129 -12.91 -20.30 6.22
N MET A 130 -12.38 -19.13 6.62
CA MET A 130 -13.11 -17.87 6.52
C MET A 130 -13.26 -17.45 5.06
N LEU A 131 -14.49 -17.50 4.57
CA LEU A 131 -14.83 -16.96 3.25
C LEU A 131 -15.01 -15.44 3.39
N THR A 132 -14.11 -14.67 2.77
CA THR A 132 -14.26 -13.22 2.67
C THR A 132 -15.02 -12.86 1.39
N ILE A 133 -15.92 -11.87 1.48
CA ILE A 133 -16.57 -11.27 0.31
C ILE A 133 -15.58 -10.34 -0.44
N SER A 134 -14.48 -9.94 0.21
CA SER A 134 -13.46 -9.10 -0.41
C SER A 134 -12.52 -9.93 -1.29
N LEU A 135 -12.18 -9.42 -2.48
CA LEU A 135 -11.13 -10.01 -3.31
C LEU A 135 -9.80 -10.06 -2.53
N GLY A 136 -9.10 -11.19 -2.58
CA GLY A 136 -7.85 -11.42 -1.84
C GLY A 136 -6.74 -10.41 -2.17
N VAL A 137 -6.76 -9.83 -3.39
CA VAL A 137 -5.85 -8.76 -3.82
C VAL A 137 -5.92 -7.53 -2.91
N TRP A 138 -7.07 -7.27 -2.29
CA TRP A 138 -7.24 -6.16 -1.34
C TRP A 138 -6.59 -6.39 0.02
N MET A 139 -6.06 -7.59 0.27
CA MET A 139 -5.29 -7.93 1.46
C MET A 139 -3.78 -7.96 1.18
N GLU A 140 -3.35 -7.43 0.04
CA GLU A 140 -1.94 -7.27 -0.29
C GLU A 140 -1.26 -6.23 0.59
N LEU A 141 0.02 -6.47 0.86
CA LEU A 141 0.89 -5.45 1.44
C LEU A 141 1.55 -4.63 0.35
N PRO A 142 1.84 -3.36 0.62
CA PRO A 142 2.72 -2.57 -0.23
C PRO A 142 3.96 -3.35 -0.68
N GLY A 143 4.18 -3.43 -1.99
CA GLY A 143 5.34 -4.11 -2.58
C GLY A 143 5.26 -5.64 -2.62
N VAL A 144 4.15 -6.25 -2.20
CA VAL A 144 3.96 -7.71 -2.24
C VAL A 144 2.79 -8.04 -3.13
N ASN A 145 3.03 -8.84 -4.18
CA ASN A 145 1.96 -9.36 -5.01
C ASN A 145 1.32 -10.60 -4.36
N TYR A 146 -0.02 -10.64 -4.25
CA TYR A 146 -0.73 -11.77 -3.64
C TYR A 146 -0.49 -13.08 -4.39
N LYS A 147 -0.34 -13.02 -5.72
CA LYS A 147 -0.12 -14.22 -6.55
C LYS A 147 1.24 -14.86 -6.28
N ASP A 148 2.24 -14.08 -5.90
CA ASP A 148 3.56 -14.60 -5.53
C ASP A 148 3.52 -15.40 -4.23
N LEU A 149 2.56 -15.11 -3.34
CA LEU A 149 2.34 -15.83 -2.08
C LEU A 149 1.56 -17.14 -2.26
N THR A 150 0.60 -17.18 -3.19
CA THR A 150 -0.31 -18.33 -3.37
C THR A 150 0.23 -19.41 -4.31
N SER A 151 1.21 -19.10 -5.17
CA SER A 151 1.79 -20.02 -6.17
C SER A 151 2.75 -21.10 -5.59
N GLY A 152 2.54 -21.52 -4.35
CA GLY A 152 3.16 -22.72 -3.76
C GLY A 152 4.49 -22.49 -3.03
N LYS A 153 5.08 -21.30 -3.08
CA LYS A 153 6.19 -20.92 -2.20
C LYS A 153 5.62 -20.30 -0.93
N ARG A 154 5.19 -21.14 0.03
CA ARG A 154 4.97 -20.73 1.43
C ARG A 154 6.32 -20.31 2.04
N ARG A 155 6.81 -19.14 1.65
CA ARG A 155 7.85 -18.43 2.38
C ARG A 155 7.10 -17.76 3.53
N TYR A 156 7.36 -18.22 4.74
CA TYR A 156 7.04 -17.40 5.91
C TYR A 156 7.84 -16.11 5.73
N VAL A 157 7.17 -15.03 5.36
CA VAL A 157 7.78 -13.70 5.35
C VAL A 157 7.82 -13.29 6.82
N ILE A 158 9.00 -13.45 7.44
CA ILE A 158 9.31 -12.95 8.76
C ILE A 158 9.50 -11.44 8.62
N TRP A 159 8.48 -10.70 9.05
CA TRP A 159 8.51 -9.24 9.05
C TRP A 159 9.50 -8.75 10.11
N ARG A 160 10.74 -8.48 9.69
CA ARG A 160 11.72 -7.78 10.53
C ARG A 160 11.60 -6.29 10.28
N ILE A 161 10.81 -5.63 11.13
CA ILE A 161 10.58 -4.18 11.08
C ILE A 161 11.76 -3.48 11.77
N THR A 162 12.96 -3.65 11.23
CA THR A 162 14.17 -2.90 11.65
C THR A 162 14.84 -2.22 10.47
N ASP A 163 14.61 -2.70 9.25
CA ASP A 163 15.26 -2.23 8.03
C ASP A 163 14.37 -2.29 6.78
N GLY A 164 13.07 -2.58 6.94
CA GLY A 164 12.14 -2.76 5.82
C GLY A 164 12.48 -3.96 4.93
N SER A 165 13.35 -4.87 5.38
CA SER A 165 13.72 -6.05 4.58
C SER A 165 12.66 -7.15 4.68
N PHE A 166 12.37 -7.75 3.53
CA PHE A 166 11.58 -8.96 3.42
C PHE A 166 12.52 -10.16 3.61
N GLN A 167 12.45 -10.85 4.75
CA GLN A 167 13.14 -12.13 4.96
C GLN A 167 12.13 -13.23 5.27
#